data_AF-A0A1Y5HZ96-F1
#
_entry.id   AF-A0A1Y5HZ96-F1
#
_cell.length_a   1.000
_cell.length_b   1.000
_cell.length_c   1.000
_cell.angle_alpha   90.00
_cell.angle_beta   90.00
_cell.angle_gamma   90.00
#
_symmetry.space_group_name_H-M   'P 1'
#
loop_
_entity.id
_entity.type
_entity.pdbx_description
1 polymer ?
#
loop_
_entity_poly.entity_id
_entity_poly.type
_entity_poly.pdbx_seq_one_letter_code
_entity_poly.pdbx_strand_id
1 'polypeptide(L)' 'MNLETTAEGVEDKRCMDKIKQLGCDRVQGYYFSHPLVLEDLLMRAEQEFAPLTQASVINGNT' A
#
# COMPACT_ATOMS: atom_id res chain seq x y z
N MET A 1 25.60 9.96 -1.51
CA MET A 1 25.21 8.54 -1.66
C MET A 1 23.84 8.53 -2.31
N ASN A 2 23.65 7.81 -3.42
CA ASN A 2 22.38 7.76 -4.18
C ASN A 2 21.67 6.42 -3.90
N LEU A 3 21.32 6.20 -2.64
CA LEU A 3 20.62 4.98 -2.23
C LEU A 3 19.14 5.30 -2.10
N GLU A 4 18.29 4.48 -2.72
CA GLU A 4 16.86 4.50 -2.47
C GLU A 4 16.54 3.88 -1.11
N THR A 5 15.56 4.46 -0.43
CA THR A 5 15.07 4.03 0.87
C THR A 5 13.64 3.50 0.74
N THR A 6 13.33 2.43 1.49
CA THR A 6 11.98 1.87 1.59
C THR A 6 11.54 1.84 3.04
N ALA A 7 10.38 2.43 3.33
CA ALA A 7 9.73 2.33 4.62
C ALA A 7 8.70 1.19 4.60
N GLU A 8 8.96 0.15 5.38
CA GLU A 8 8.06 -1.01 5.55
C GLU A 8 7.18 -0.83 6.80
N GLY A 9 6.01 -1.48 6.81
CA GLY A 9 5.06 -1.43 7.94
C GLY A 9 4.25 -0.13 8.03
N VAL A 10 3.97 0.55 6.91
CA VAL A 10 3.08 1.73 6.90
C VAL A 10 1.63 1.28 7.06
N GLU A 11 1.10 1.36 8.29
CA GLU A 11 -0.24 0.83 8.63
C GLU A 11 -1.38 1.86 8.50
N ASP A 12 -1.09 3.14 8.73
CA ASP A 12 -2.12 4.19 8.78
C ASP A 12 -1.66 5.50 8.09
N LYS A 13 -2.60 6.45 7.97
CA LYS A 13 -2.35 7.77 7.37
C LYS A 13 -1.26 8.55 8.11
N ARG A 14 -1.20 8.43 9.44
CA ARG A 14 -0.22 9.14 10.27
C ARG A 14 1.20 8.63 9.98
N CYS A 15 1.38 7.32 9.83
CA CYS A 15 2.63 6.73 9.36
C CYS A 15 2.99 7.26 7.97
N MET A 16 2.05 7.25 7.02
CA MET A 16 2.29 7.74 5.66
C MET A 16 2.69 9.23 5.64
N ASP A 17 1.99 10.08 6.39
CA ASP A 17 2.30 11.50 6.50
C ASP A 17 3.72 11.72 7.06
N LYS A 18 4.14 10.91 8.04
CA LYS A 18 5.48 10.99 8.62
C LYS A 18 6.57 10.53 7.63
N ILE A 19 6.36 9.41 6.96
CA ILE A 19 7.30 8.88 5.97
C ILE A 19 7.47 9.87 4.80
N LYS A 20 6.38 10.50 4.35
CA LYS A 20 6.42 11.56 3.34
C LYS A 20 7.26 12.75 3.79
N GLN A 21 7.16 13.18 5.05
CA GLN A 21 7.98 14.27 5.60
C GLN A 21 9.47 13.91 5.70
N LEU A 22 9.78 12.63 5.95
CA LEU A 22 11.15 12.14 6.03
C LEU A 22 11.82 11.98 4.65
N GLY A 23 11.05 12.09 3.56
CA GLY A 23 11.57 12.00 2.20
C GLY A 23 11.96 10.58 1.80
N CYS A 24 11.29 9.56 2.33
CA CYS A 24 11.53 8.17 1.91
C CYS A 24 11.00 7.94 0.49
N ASP A 25 11.76 7.20 -0.31
CA ASP A 25 11.48 7.04 -1.75
C ASP A 25 10.33 6.07 -2.00
N ARG A 26 10.23 5.02 -1.18
CA ARG A 26 9.28 3.91 -1.37
C ARG A 26 8.62 3.53 -0.07
N VAL A 27 7.42 2.97 -0.19
CA VAL A 27 6.59 2.57 0.96
C VAL A 27 5.95 1.21 0.74
N GLN A 28 5.85 0.42 1.82
CA GLN A 28 5.08 -0.81 1.87
C GLN A 28 4.32 -0.87 3.20
N GLY A 29 3.04 -1.25 3.16
CA GLY A 29 2.30 -1.54 4.37
C GLY A 29 0.79 -1.64 4.16
N TYR A 30 0.10 -1.99 5.24
CA TYR A 30 -1.34 -2.27 5.27
C TYR A 30 -2.20 -1.06 4.87
N TYR A 31 -1.65 0.16 4.98
CA TYR A 31 -2.28 1.37 4.47
C TYR A 31 -2.55 1.32 2.95
N PHE A 32 -1.73 0.58 2.20
CA PHE A 32 -1.86 0.39 0.75
C PHE A 32 -2.49 -0.94 0.37
N SER A 33 -2.05 -2.02 1.01
CA SER A 33 -2.59 -3.36 0.81
C SER A 33 -2.15 -4.30 1.92
N HIS A 34 -3.00 -5.27 2.24
CA HIS A 34 -2.58 -6.47 2.96
C HIS A 34 -1.75 -7.36 2.01
N PRO A 35 -0.98 -8.35 2.51
CA PRO A 35 -0.40 -9.38 1.65
C PRO A 35 -1.49 -10.06 0.83
N LEU A 36 -1.25 -10.19 -0.48
CA LEU A 36 -2.19 -10.78 -1.43
C LEU A 36 -1.69 -12.15 -1.88
N VAL A 37 -2.61 -13.05 -2.19
CA VAL A 37 -2.31 -14.25 -2.98
C VAL A 37 -2.02 -13.86 -4.43
N LEU A 38 -1.45 -14.77 -5.21
CA LEU A 38 -0.98 -14.45 -6.57
C LEU A 38 -2.12 -13.96 -7.47
N GLU A 39 -3.28 -14.61 -7.39
CA GLU A 39 -4.46 -14.27 -8.20
C GLU A 39 -4.93 -12.84 -7.92
N ASP A 40 -5.03 -12.48 -6.64
CA ASP A 40 -5.41 -11.13 -6.20
C ASP A 40 -4.36 -10.08 -6.60
N LEU A 41 -3.07 -10.45 -6.52
CA LEU A 41 -1.98 -9.58 -6.95
C LEU A 41 -2.05 -9.30 -8.46
N LEU A 42 -2.31 -10.32 -9.28
CA LEU A 42 -2.44 -10.16 -10.73
C LEU A 42 -3.62 -9.25 -11.08
N MET A 43 -4.77 -9.44 -10.44
CA MET A 43 -5.94 -8.56 -10.62
C MET A 43 -5.67 -7.11 -10.18
N ARG A 44 -4.95 -6.92 -9.07
CA ARG A 44 -4.59 -5.59 -8.54
C ARG A 44 -3.54 -4.89 -9.41
N ALA A 45 -2.60 -5.61 -9.99
CA ALA A 45 -1.51 -5.05 -10.79
C ALA A 45 -1.99 -4.35 -12.07
N GLU A 46 -3.19 -4.69 -12.54
CA GLU A 46 -3.83 -4.05 -13.70
C GLU A 46 -4.59 -2.75 -13.34
N GLN A 47 -4.74 -2.45 -12.04
CA GLN A 47 -5.45 -1.27 -11.53
C GLN A 47 -4.48 -0.14 -11.16
N GLU A 48 -4.96 1.11 -11.12
CA GLU A 48 -4.16 2.22 -10.59
C GLU A 48 -3.87 2.04 -9.09
N PHE A 49 -2.62 2.32 -8.70
CA PHE A 49 -2.16 2.11 -7.34
C PHE A 49 -2.58 3.28 -6.42
N ALA A 50 -3.60 3.07 -5.59
CA ALA A 50 -4.06 4.01 -4.58
C ALA A 50 -4.08 3.36 -3.18
N PRO A 51 -3.98 4.15 -2.08
CA PRO A 51 -4.26 3.67 -0.73
C PRO A 51 -5.63 3.01 -0.66
N LEU A 52 -5.81 2.02 0.23
CA LEU A 52 -7.14 1.47 0.50
C LEU A 52 -7.99 2.58 1.10
N THR A 53 -8.79 3.27 0.29
CA THR A 53 -9.89 4.05 0.82
C THR A 53 -10.91 3.06 1.37
N GLN A 54 -11.51 3.36 2.52
CA GLN A 54 -12.56 2.51 3.12
C GLN A 54 -13.82 2.52 2.24
N ALA A 55 -13.79 1.86 1.09
CA ALA A 55 -14.93 1.68 0.18
C ALA A 55 -14.65 0.56 -0.84
N SER A 56 -14.15 -0.59 -0.40
CA SER A 56 -14.15 -1.83 -1.20
C SER A 56 -13.69 -3.01 -0.33
N VAL A 57 -14.36 -3.19 0.81
CA VAL A 57 -14.45 -4.51 1.44
C VAL A 57 -15.82 -5.07 1.13
N ILE A 58 -15.81 -6.31 0.65
CA ILE A 58 -16.90 -7.26 0.42
C ILE A 58 -17.84 -7.04 -0.78
N ASN A 59 -17.55 -7.77 -1.86
CA ASN A 59 -18.57 -8.63 -2.47
C ASN A 59 -17.91 -9.99 -2.73
N GLY A 60 -17.63 -10.70 -1.65
CA GLY A 60 -17.39 -12.14 -1.67
C GLY A 60 -18.74 -12.85 -1.53
N ASN A 61 -19.18 -13.47 -2.62
CA ASN A 61 -20.18 -14.55 -2.71
C ASN A 61 -21.68 -14.20 -2.50
N THR A 62 -22.32 -13.73 -3.58
CA THR A 62 -23.57 -14.33 -4.13
C THR A 62 -23.53 -14.21 -5.65
#